data_AF-A0A836ITE9-F1
#
_entry.id   AF-A0A836ITE9-F1
#
_cell.length_a   1.000
_cell.length_b   1.000
_cell.length_c   1.000
_cell.angle_alpha   90.00
_cell.angle_beta   90.00
_cell.angle_gamma   90.00
#
_symmetry.space_group_name_H-M   'P 1'
#
loop_
_entity.id
_entity.type
_entity.pdbx_description
1 polymer ?
#
loop_
_entity_poly.entity_id
_entity_poly.type
_entity_poly.pdbx_seq_one_letter_code
_entity_poly.pdbx_strand_id
1 'polypeptide(L)'
;MDMDLMTRREAAKVEDVLEDLVRELCILALLPDEFTSWVRDEAVVAATRSDTNRFLLRYEEHVTKMEKAMKKKKHNLLRDPLSGSGPHASAPSPPSSNGRSSSSSSSSSWADTDPQSDTTTSDPLISTTASLDPEVEQERQRGLKAACFVFAARHYGDPTDNDGNEAVLQVSDYALLERDLLAAATTTGSVNATDLQTHHLSTRALIDTLRDGGYSDIATYFLKSLHAQGTSPIPGSEQPSSSTEMSDLTTLLPAYKYGMLDEGMDHLRRLVMTLRRLIHQRNQSTVNEDIHRYQLLHDAVNRDQAGTADVQVLNQRYLEVKAARKQEVSALDREIEALEKELWYAQRTADVELEAFQKMQKSLQESRRFSLRQQLEAHRKNADEMASQLKKVQAKAQDELNTLRSNRTKREAAVSGAITEYDAQSALLEAAMRQFNKETEEDTERIVALEETVEKLLKEREEHAWEIKVSEQRQEHAQVIHERHVQNARVIQAYYRAYIVRVQVERDIEKSSRKRKKKHSAKK
;
A
#
# COMPACT_ATOMS: atom_id res chain seq x y z
N MET A 1 55.30 67.20 10.04
CA MET A 1 55.26 68.61 10.48
C MET A 1 54.07 68.73 11.40
N ASP A 2 54.24 69.31 12.58
CA ASP A 2 53.10 69.56 13.46
C ASP A 2 52.33 70.79 13.00
N MET A 3 51.03 70.83 13.30
CA MET A 3 50.19 72.00 13.01
C MET A 3 50.68 73.19 13.83
N ASP A 4 50.92 74.34 13.17
CA ASP A 4 51.44 75.52 13.84
C ASP A 4 50.50 76.01 14.97
N LEU A 5 51.10 76.60 16.00
CA LEU A 5 50.40 77.07 17.20
C LEU A 5 49.35 78.14 16.88
N MET A 6 49.51 78.93 15.83
CA MET A 6 48.46 79.85 15.37
C MET A 6 47.28 79.10 14.76
N THR A 7 47.54 78.20 13.79
CA THR A 7 46.48 77.39 13.15
C THR A 7 45.73 76.51 14.15
N ARG A 8 46.43 75.91 15.13
CA ARG A 8 45.79 75.14 16.21
C ARG A 8 44.91 76.01 17.12
N ARG A 9 45.30 77.26 17.40
CA ARG A 9 44.47 78.22 18.16
C ARG A 9 43.26 78.69 17.36
N GLU A 10 43.38 78.86 16.05
CA GLU A 10 42.26 79.21 15.17
C GLU A 10 41.28 78.04 15.05
N ALA A 11 41.78 76.82 14.88
CA ALA A 11 40.93 75.63 14.81
C ALA A 11 40.25 75.30 16.15
N ALA A 12 40.86 75.65 17.30
CA ALA A 12 40.19 75.59 18.60
C ALA A 12 39.01 76.57 18.70
N LYS A 13 39.19 77.84 18.28
CA LYS A 13 38.08 78.81 18.22
C LYS A 13 36.94 78.35 17.31
N VAL A 14 37.26 77.68 16.21
CA VAL A 14 36.24 77.08 15.33
C VAL A 14 35.53 75.93 16.03
N GLU A 15 36.21 75.13 16.86
CA GLU A 15 35.58 74.10 17.68
C GLU A 15 34.64 74.70 18.73
N ASP A 16 35.06 75.76 19.43
CA ASP A 16 34.23 76.51 20.39
C ASP A 16 32.95 77.04 19.73
N VAL A 17 33.09 77.72 18.58
CA VAL A 17 31.96 78.27 17.80
C VAL A 17 31.03 77.17 17.28
N LEU A 18 31.55 75.99 16.93
CA LEU A 18 30.72 74.84 16.53
C LEU A 18 30.00 74.19 17.72
N GLU A 19 30.56 74.26 18.94
CA GLU A 19 29.85 73.83 20.15
C GLU A 19 28.71 74.81 20.50
N ASP A 20 28.95 76.12 20.47
CA ASP A 20 27.89 77.10 20.70
C ASP A 20 26.80 77.05 19.63
N LEU A 21 27.15 76.87 18.35
CA LEU A 21 26.17 76.65 17.29
C LEU A 21 25.33 75.38 17.52
N VAL A 22 25.92 74.30 18.04
CA VAL A 22 25.15 73.10 18.42
C VAL A 22 24.16 73.40 19.54
N ARG A 23 24.52 74.22 20.53
CA ARG A 23 23.62 74.65 21.62
C ARG A 23 22.50 75.55 21.11
N GLU A 24 22.81 76.50 20.24
CA GLU A 24 21.86 77.42 19.62
C GLU A 24 20.84 76.67 18.74
N LEU A 25 21.29 75.69 17.93
CA LEU A 25 20.42 74.78 17.19
C LEU A 25 19.52 73.92 18.10
N CYS A 26 19.94 73.59 19.32
CA CYS A 26 19.08 72.90 20.29
C CYS A 26 17.97 73.79 20.84
N ILE A 27 18.24 75.08 21.06
CA ILE A 27 17.22 76.05 21.48
C ILE A 27 16.23 76.24 20.33
N LEU A 28 16.72 76.57 19.14
CA LEU A 28 15.90 76.76 17.93
C LEU A 28 14.99 75.59 17.62
N ALA A 29 15.49 74.35 17.64
CA ALA A 29 14.68 73.17 17.32
C ALA A 29 13.57 72.88 18.35
N LEU A 30 13.62 73.48 19.54
CA LEU A 30 12.57 73.38 20.57
C LEU A 30 11.54 74.52 20.50
N LEU A 31 11.80 75.58 19.73
CA LEU A 31 10.89 76.71 19.55
C LEU A 31 9.60 76.31 18.80
N PRO A 32 8.50 77.08 18.91
CA PRO A 32 7.26 76.85 18.19
C PRO A 32 7.44 77.02 16.68
N ASP A 33 6.85 76.10 15.92
CA ASP A 33 6.93 76.06 14.45
C ASP A 33 6.08 77.18 13.78
N GLU A 34 5.23 77.85 14.56
CA GLU A 34 4.45 79.03 14.18
C GLU A 34 4.46 80.06 15.33
N PHE A 35 5.35 81.06 15.28
CA PHE A 35 5.30 82.15 16.28
C PHE A 35 4.12 83.13 16.04
N THR A 36 3.63 83.22 14.81
CA THR A 36 2.58 84.18 14.42
C THR A 36 1.20 83.84 14.99
N SER A 37 0.89 82.56 15.22
CA SER A 37 -0.32 82.11 15.92
C SER A 37 -0.19 82.21 17.45
N TRP A 38 0.95 82.65 17.98
CA TRP A 38 1.20 82.74 19.42
C TRP A 38 1.13 84.19 19.92
N VAL A 39 1.81 85.11 19.23
CA VAL A 39 1.88 86.54 19.57
C VAL A 39 0.51 87.26 19.56
N ARG A 40 -0.51 86.69 18.91
CA ARG A 40 -1.83 87.32 18.75
C ARG A 40 -2.92 86.56 19.48
N ASP A 41 -3.23 87.02 20.69
CA ASP A 41 -4.24 86.52 21.64
C ASP A 41 -4.07 85.05 22.10
N GLU A 42 -3.75 84.12 21.20
CA GLU A 42 -3.82 82.68 21.47
C GLU A 42 -2.72 82.14 22.38
N ALA A 43 -1.51 82.72 22.49
CA ALA A 43 -0.56 82.30 23.54
C ALA A 43 -0.96 82.79 24.94
N VAL A 44 -1.60 83.96 25.06
CA VAL A 44 -2.12 84.49 26.33
C VAL A 44 -3.37 83.70 26.77
N VAL A 45 -4.24 83.36 25.81
CA VAL A 45 -5.36 82.43 26.03
C VAL A 45 -4.83 81.01 26.33
N ALA A 46 -3.80 80.53 25.66
CA ALA A 46 -3.17 79.25 25.98
C ALA A 46 -2.54 79.26 27.37
N ALA A 47 -1.89 80.35 27.80
CA ALA A 47 -1.36 80.53 29.14
C ALA A 47 -2.44 80.57 30.24
N THR A 48 -3.70 80.81 29.88
CA THR A 48 -4.85 80.77 30.80
C THR A 48 -5.71 79.50 30.67
N ARG A 49 -5.42 78.60 29.72
CA ARG A 49 -5.95 77.21 29.72
C ARG A 49 -5.43 76.44 30.95
N SER A 50 -6.15 75.38 31.34
CA SER A 50 -5.81 74.54 32.49
C SER A 50 -4.45 73.85 32.37
N ASP A 51 -4.08 73.46 31.16
CA ASP A 51 -3.05 72.42 30.97
C ASP A 51 -1.63 73.00 30.92
N THR A 52 -1.47 74.18 30.33
CA THR A 52 -0.25 75.00 30.41
C THR A 52 0.08 75.38 31.85
N ASN A 53 -0.91 75.85 32.62
CA ASN A 53 -0.77 76.10 34.06
C ASN A 53 -0.37 74.84 34.83
N ARG A 54 -0.93 73.68 34.46
CA ARG A 54 -0.54 72.38 35.04
C ARG A 54 0.91 71.99 34.73
N PHE A 55 1.46 72.36 33.58
CA PHE A 55 2.90 72.21 33.31
C PHE A 55 3.73 73.19 34.14
N LEU A 56 3.41 74.48 34.12
CA LEU A 56 4.11 75.52 34.88
C LEU A 56 4.21 75.19 36.38
N LEU A 57 3.08 74.86 37.02
CA LEU A 57 3.01 74.48 38.43
C LEU A 57 3.91 73.26 38.75
N ARG A 58 3.99 72.27 37.85
CA ARG A 58 4.89 71.10 38.02
C ARG A 58 6.36 71.49 37.97
N TYR A 59 6.73 72.50 37.17
CA TYR A 59 8.09 73.02 37.15
C TYR A 59 8.39 73.88 38.38
N GLU A 60 7.49 74.78 38.79
CA GLU A 60 7.62 75.58 40.00
C GLU A 60 7.70 74.70 41.27
N GLU A 61 6.91 73.62 41.33
CA GLU A 61 7.07 72.56 42.33
C GLU A 61 8.45 71.89 42.27
N HIS A 62 8.95 71.57 41.08
CA HIS A 62 10.27 70.94 40.91
C HIS A 62 11.41 71.88 41.33
N VAL A 63 11.39 73.13 40.89
CA VAL A 63 12.37 74.16 41.28
C VAL A 63 12.35 74.37 42.79
N THR A 64 11.17 74.50 43.42
CA THR A 64 11.10 74.63 44.88
C THR A 64 11.49 73.35 45.63
N LYS A 65 11.25 72.15 45.08
CA LYS A 65 11.77 70.87 45.62
C LYS A 65 13.29 70.80 45.49
N MET A 66 13.87 71.19 44.36
CA MET A 66 15.31 71.26 44.12
C MET A 66 15.98 72.29 45.00
N GLU A 67 15.41 73.49 45.15
CA GLU A 67 15.88 74.48 46.12
C GLU A 67 15.85 73.92 47.55
N LYS A 68 14.74 73.31 47.98
CA LYS A 68 14.64 72.70 49.32
C LYS A 68 15.68 71.59 49.49
N ALA A 69 15.93 70.79 48.46
CA ALA A 69 16.97 69.76 48.46
C ALA A 69 18.39 70.36 48.52
N MET A 70 18.70 71.41 47.74
CA MET A 70 19.99 72.10 47.78
C MET A 70 20.21 72.86 49.09
N LYS A 71 19.18 73.51 49.62
CA LYS A 71 19.19 74.19 50.94
C LYS A 71 19.42 73.15 52.04
N LYS A 72 18.77 71.98 52.00
CA LYS A 72 19.02 70.84 52.90
C LYS A 72 20.44 70.25 52.73
N LYS A 73 20.95 70.14 51.51
CA LYS A 73 22.32 69.67 51.22
C LYS A 73 23.39 70.65 51.72
N LYS A 74 23.19 71.96 51.56
CA LYS A 74 24.01 73.02 52.18
C LYS A 74 23.92 73.03 53.71
N HIS A 75 22.73 72.79 54.28
CA HIS A 75 22.55 72.74 55.73
C HIS A 75 23.20 71.50 56.37
N ASN A 76 23.27 70.37 55.65
CA ASN A 76 24.07 69.22 56.07
C ASN A 76 25.58 69.51 55.96
N LEU A 77 26.04 70.14 54.88
CA LEU A 77 27.44 70.56 54.71
C LEU A 77 27.94 71.60 55.74
N LEU A 78 27.05 72.20 56.52
CA LEU A 78 27.35 73.16 57.59
C LEU A 78 27.38 72.54 59.00
N ARG A 79 27.27 71.21 59.14
CA ARG A 79 27.18 70.55 60.46
C ARG A 79 28.33 69.61 60.84
N ASP A 80 29.37 69.48 60.02
CA ASP A 80 30.58 68.69 60.33
C ASP A 80 31.85 69.53 60.21
N PRO A 81 32.58 69.80 61.32
CA PRO A 81 33.86 70.49 61.30
C PRO A 81 35.07 69.54 61.35
N LEU A 82 36.14 69.93 60.63
CA LEU A 82 37.54 69.60 60.91
C LEU A 82 37.99 68.11 60.89
N SER A 83 38.33 67.62 59.70
CA SER A 83 39.60 66.91 59.42
C SER A 83 39.79 66.76 57.90
N GLY A 84 41.00 66.73 57.34
CA GLY A 84 42.32 66.91 57.95
C GLY A 84 43.40 66.73 56.86
N SER A 85 44.45 67.54 56.88
CA SER A 85 45.51 67.51 55.86
C SER A 85 46.36 66.24 55.89
N GLY A 86 46.85 65.80 54.72
CA GLY A 86 48.08 64.98 54.66
C GLY A 86 48.38 64.40 53.27
N PRO A 87 49.56 64.66 52.65
CA PRO A 87 49.85 64.23 51.27
C PRO A 87 50.98 63.19 51.13
N HIS A 88 51.28 62.85 49.86
CA HIS A 88 52.37 61.98 49.35
C HIS A 88 52.17 60.46 49.49
N ALA A 89 52.77 59.61 48.63
CA ALA A 89 53.19 59.76 47.23
C ALA A 89 53.58 58.37 46.65
N SER A 90 53.68 58.31 45.31
CA SER A 90 54.41 57.29 44.54
C SER A 90 53.82 55.87 44.42
N ALA A 91 53.89 55.38 43.18
CA ALA A 91 53.53 54.04 42.70
C ALA A 91 54.79 53.11 42.73
N PRO A 92 54.84 51.90 42.12
CA PRO A 92 53.83 51.21 41.32
C PRO A 92 53.59 49.71 41.61
N SER A 93 52.53 49.16 41.01
CA SER A 93 52.14 47.75 41.09
C SER A 93 52.47 46.95 39.81
N PRO A 94 52.98 45.71 39.90
CA PRO A 94 52.99 44.73 38.81
C PRO A 94 51.67 43.91 38.74
N PRO A 95 51.46 43.03 37.73
CA PRO A 95 50.11 42.77 37.19
C PRO A 95 49.60 41.31 37.32
N SER A 96 48.47 41.03 36.63
CA SER A 96 47.89 39.69 36.31
C SER A 96 47.20 38.96 37.49
N SER A 97 46.32 37.97 37.31
CA SER A 97 45.43 37.59 36.19
C SER A 97 44.45 36.49 36.64
N ASN A 98 43.29 36.37 35.98
CA ASN A 98 42.28 35.30 36.19
C ASN A 98 41.63 35.29 37.60
N GLY A 99 40.42 34.78 37.81
CA GLY A 99 39.41 34.25 36.88
C GLY A 99 38.53 33.19 37.55
N ARG A 100 37.59 32.61 36.80
CA ARG A 100 36.73 31.43 37.13
C ARG A 100 35.69 31.57 38.26
N SER A 101 34.47 31.14 37.92
CA SER A 101 33.56 30.30 38.75
C SER A 101 32.94 30.91 40.03
N SER A 102 31.80 30.43 40.55
CA SER A 102 30.63 29.72 39.99
C SER A 102 29.59 29.56 41.11
N SER A 103 28.31 29.33 40.78
CA SER A 103 27.23 28.85 41.70
C SER A 103 26.90 29.75 42.91
N SER A 104 25.72 29.68 43.56
CA SER A 104 24.38 29.19 43.16
C SER A 104 23.35 29.69 44.19
N SER A 105 22.07 29.42 43.93
CA SER A 105 20.98 29.22 44.93
C SER A 105 20.69 30.32 45.98
N SER A 106 19.47 30.88 45.86
CA SER A 106 18.37 30.83 46.85
C SER A 106 18.72 30.85 48.36
N SER A 107 17.99 31.54 49.24
CA SER A 107 16.52 31.75 49.25
C SER A 107 16.05 32.79 50.28
N SER A 108 14.86 33.37 50.07
CA SER A 108 13.82 33.76 51.07
C SER A 108 14.19 34.41 52.43
N SER A 109 13.43 35.45 52.84
CA SER A 109 12.56 35.40 54.06
C SER A 109 11.95 36.77 54.45
N TRP A 110 10.61 36.80 54.63
CA TRP A 110 9.77 37.38 55.72
C TRP A 110 10.38 38.45 56.68
N ALA A 111 9.64 39.47 57.19
CA ALA A 111 8.21 39.85 57.11
C ALA A 111 7.95 41.34 57.48
N ASP A 112 6.68 41.78 57.40
CA ASP A 112 5.87 42.71 58.24
C ASP A 112 6.53 43.90 58.99
N THR A 113 5.90 45.08 59.20
CA THR A 113 4.48 45.35 59.55
C THR A 113 3.95 46.73 59.10
N ASP A 114 2.62 46.82 58.96
CA ASP A 114 1.74 48.02 59.02
C ASP A 114 1.83 48.79 60.39
N PRO A 115 1.19 49.98 60.65
CA PRO A 115 -0.14 50.40 60.14
C PRO A 115 -0.45 51.92 59.89
N GLN A 116 -1.59 52.15 59.22
CA GLN A 116 -2.62 53.21 59.40
C GLN A 116 -2.24 54.71 59.49
N SER A 117 -2.80 55.52 58.56
CA SER A 117 -3.97 56.36 58.87
C SER A 117 -4.68 56.89 57.61
N ASP A 118 -6.01 56.99 57.64
CA ASP A 118 -6.84 57.45 56.51
C ASP A 118 -6.83 58.98 56.31
N THR A 119 -7.07 59.43 55.08
CA THR A 119 -8.27 60.25 54.72
C THR A 119 -8.33 60.45 53.20
N THR A 120 -9.54 60.39 52.63
CA THR A 120 -9.80 60.46 51.18
C THR A 120 -9.94 61.88 50.64
N THR A 121 -9.24 62.18 49.54
CA THR A 121 -9.74 63.06 48.46
C THR A 121 -9.32 62.46 47.12
N SER A 122 -10.23 62.36 46.15
CA SER A 122 -10.03 61.61 44.91
C SER A 122 -9.68 62.50 43.71
N ASP A 123 -8.43 62.49 43.28
CA ASP A 123 -8.01 62.93 41.94
C ASP A 123 -7.91 61.74 40.98
N PRO A 124 -8.37 61.85 39.71
CA PRO A 124 -8.35 60.75 38.76
C PRO A 124 -6.93 60.46 38.23
N LEU A 125 -6.44 59.24 38.45
CA LEU A 125 -5.26 58.71 37.74
C LEU A 125 -5.56 58.57 36.24
N ILE A 126 -5.07 59.50 35.42
CA ILE A 126 -4.89 59.27 33.98
C ILE A 126 -3.52 58.60 33.80
N SER A 127 -3.46 57.32 34.14
CA SER A 127 -2.36 56.42 33.80
C SER A 127 -2.71 55.70 32.50
N THR A 128 -2.47 56.36 31.37
CA THR A 128 -2.94 55.89 30.06
C THR A 128 -1.81 55.85 29.04
N THR A 129 -1.02 54.77 29.07
CA THR A 129 -0.14 54.40 27.96
C THR A 129 -0.95 53.75 26.84
N ALA A 130 -1.71 54.56 26.12
CA ALA A 130 -2.39 54.20 24.88
C ALA A 130 -1.97 55.17 23.77
N SER A 131 -2.10 54.77 22.50
CA SER A 131 -1.81 55.64 21.36
C SER A 131 -2.78 56.83 21.34
N LEU A 132 -2.25 58.02 21.63
CA LEU A 132 -2.97 59.28 21.44
C LEU A 132 -3.12 59.58 19.95
N ASP A 133 -4.20 60.26 19.58
CA ASP A 133 -4.38 60.84 18.25
C ASP A 133 -3.21 61.80 17.94
N PRO A 134 -2.62 61.79 16.72
CA PRO A 134 -1.56 62.73 16.36
C PRO A 134 -1.94 64.20 16.63
N GLU A 135 -3.20 64.59 16.43
CA GLU A 135 -3.70 65.94 16.74
C GLU A 135 -3.59 66.27 18.25
N VAL A 136 -3.91 65.31 19.12
CA VAL A 136 -3.86 65.48 20.59
C VAL A 136 -2.42 65.56 21.09
N GLU A 137 -1.51 64.76 20.54
CA GLU A 137 -0.10 64.87 20.89
C GLU A 137 0.53 66.16 20.32
N GLN A 138 0.07 66.66 19.17
CA GLN A 138 0.50 67.95 18.62
C GLN A 138 0.00 69.14 19.45
N GLU A 139 -1.26 69.15 19.90
CA GLU A 139 -1.75 70.20 20.82
C GLU A 139 -1.00 70.16 22.16
N ARG A 140 -0.65 68.97 22.65
CA ARG A 140 0.19 68.78 23.84
C ARG A 140 1.61 69.31 23.65
N GLN A 141 2.24 69.08 22.49
CA GLN A 141 3.55 69.66 22.15
C GLN A 141 3.50 71.18 22.13
N ARG A 142 2.48 71.77 21.48
CA ARG A 142 2.22 73.22 21.45
C ARG A 142 2.06 73.78 22.87
N GLY A 143 1.21 73.16 23.69
CA GLY A 143 1.02 73.55 25.10
C GLY A 143 2.29 73.46 25.95
N LEU A 144 3.16 72.49 25.68
CA LEU A 144 4.46 72.38 26.35
C LEU A 144 5.46 73.45 25.90
N LYS A 145 5.64 73.65 24.59
CA LYS A 145 6.47 74.74 24.04
C LYS A 145 5.98 76.11 24.58
N ALA A 146 4.67 76.27 24.79
CA ALA A 146 4.04 77.47 25.34
C ALA A 146 4.32 77.68 26.82
N ALA A 147 4.20 76.63 27.65
CA ALA A 147 4.59 76.70 29.06
C ALA A 147 6.07 77.09 29.23
N CYS A 148 6.96 76.58 28.37
CA CYS A 148 8.38 76.95 28.37
C CYS A 148 8.58 78.43 28.01
N PHE A 149 7.89 78.92 26.97
CA PHE A 149 8.00 80.32 26.54
C PHE A 149 7.44 81.30 27.58
N VAL A 150 6.24 81.03 28.11
CA VAL A 150 5.59 81.87 29.13
C VAL A 150 6.43 81.96 30.41
N PHE A 151 7.12 80.89 30.80
CA PHE A 151 8.07 80.95 31.92
C PHE A 151 9.27 81.84 31.59
N ALA A 152 9.89 81.69 30.41
CA ALA A 152 11.02 82.55 30.01
C ALA A 152 10.61 84.03 29.92
N ALA A 153 9.45 84.34 29.33
CA ALA A 153 8.93 85.71 29.23
C ALA A 153 8.60 86.34 30.59
N ARG A 154 8.22 85.55 31.62
CA ARG A 154 8.03 86.04 33.00
C ARG A 154 9.32 86.59 33.64
N HIS A 155 10.51 86.29 33.11
CA HIS A 155 11.75 86.91 33.58
C HIS A 155 11.91 88.37 33.13
N TYR A 156 11.21 88.78 32.07
CA TYR A 156 11.35 90.09 31.41
C TYR A 156 10.15 91.03 31.64
N GLY A 157 9.03 90.52 32.14
CA GLY A 157 7.83 91.32 32.45
C GLY A 157 6.60 90.46 32.69
N ASP A 158 5.42 91.06 32.59
CA ASP A 158 4.18 90.29 32.44
C ASP A 158 4.17 89.65 31.04
N PRO A 159 3.97 88.33 30.87
CA PRO A 159 3.91 87.68 29.55
C PRO A 159 2.65 88.04 28.75
N THR A 160 1.73 88.84 29.31
CA THR A 160 0.55 89.40 28.65
C THR A 160 0.71 90.87 28.23
N ASP A 161 1.82 91.52 28.62
CA ASP A 161 2.18 92.87 28.20
C ASP A 161 2.97 92.82 26.88
N ASN A 162 2.24 92.86 25.76
CA ASN A 162 2.80 92.79 24.41
C ASN A 162 3.74 93.96 24.07
N ASP A 163 3.57 95.12 24.71
CA ASP A 163 4.34 96.34 24.42
C ASP A 163 5.51 96.55 25.39
N GLY A 164 5.45 95.94 26.59
CA GLY A 164 6.46 96.08 27.65
C GLY A 164 7.40 94.88 27.84
N ASN A 165 7.06 93.68 27.34
CA ASN A 165 7.87 92.47 27.57
C ASN A 165 8.87 92.21 26.44
N GLU A 166 10.17 92.34 26.75
CA GLU A 166 11.26 92.16 25.78
C GLU A 166 11.21 90.82 25.03
N ALA A 167 10.92 89.71 25.71
CA ALA A 167 10.84 88.39 25.08
C ALA A 167 9.64 88.25 24.13
N VAL A 168 8.51 88.93 24.43
CA VAL A 168 7.32 88.94 23.57
C VAL A 168 7.55 89.84 22.35
N LEU A 169 8.14 91.01 22.56
CA LEU A 169 8.54 91.94 21.49
C LEU A 169 9.50 91.28 20.50
N GLN A 170 10.60 90.69 20.98
CA GLN A 170 11.59 90.04 20.12
C GLN A 170 11.00 88.85 19.33
N VAL A 171 10.09 88.06 19.92
CA VAL A 171 9.33 87.04 19.18
C VAL A 171 8.41 87.67 18.13
N SER A 172 7.74 88.79 18.44
CA SER A 172 6.85 89.46 17.49
C SER A 172 7.60 90.02 16.27
N ASP A 173 8.77 90.63 16.50
CA ASP A 173 9.65 91.14 15.45
C ASP A 173 10.26 90.00 14.62
N TYR A 174 10.73 88.92 15.28
CA TYR A 174 11.20 87.72 14.59
C TYR A 174 10.11 87.14 13.68
N ALA A 175 8.90 86.94 14.21
CA ALA A 175 7.79 86.31 13.49
C ALA A 175 7.25 87.17 12.33
N LEU A 176 7.26 88.50 12.48
CA LEU A 176 6.94 89.42 11.39
C LEU A 176 8.00 89.36 10.29
N LEU A 177 9.28 89.37 10.67
CA LEU A 177 10.39 89.41 9.72
C LEU A 177 10.57 88.07 9.00
N GLU A 178 10.40 86.93 9.68
CA GLU A 178 10.32 85.59 9.07
C GLU A 178 9.18 85.49 8.04
N ARG A 179 7.98 85.96 8.40
CA ARG A 179 6.84 86.03 7.47
C ARG A 179 7.14 86.91 6.27
N ASP A 180 7.77 88.06 6.46
CA ASP A 180 8.05 89.00 5.39
C ASP A 180 9.22 88.53 4.49
N LEU A 181 10.18 87.76 5.04
CA LEU A 181 11.16 87.01 4.25
C LEU A 181 10.52 85.91 3.40
N LEU A 182 9.57 85.13 3.97
CA LEU A 182 8.83 84.11 3.23
C LEU A 182 7.94 84.73 2.15
N ALA A 183 7.33 85.89 2.43
CA ALA A 183 6.58 86.66 1.44
C ALA A 183 7.49 87.18 0.32
N ALA A 184 8.68 87.69 0.62
CA ALA A 184 9.66 88.09 -0.39
C ALA A 184 10.10 86.89 -1.24
N ALA A 185 10.54 85.80 -0.61
CA ALA A 185 10.98 84.58 -1.28
C ALA A 185 9.92 84.00 -2.24
N THR A 186 8.64 84.05 -1.86
CA THR A 186 7.52 83.54 -2.67
C THR A 186 7.02 84.52 -3.75
N THR A 187 7.17 85.84 -3.56
CA THR A 187 6.65 86.84 -4.51
C THR A 187 7.69 87.38 -5.50
N THR A 188 8.96 87.52 -5.09
CA THR A 188 10.05 88.01 -5.95
C THR A 188 11.05 86.91 -6.35
N GLY A 189 10.95 85.72 -5.73
CA GLY A 189 11.89 84.61 -5.96
C GLY A 189 13.28 84.83 -5.36
N SER A 190 13.48 85.88 -4.56
CA SER A 190 14.76 86.17 -3.90
C SER A 190 14.59 86.90 -2.57
N VAL A 191 15.58 86.76 -1.69
CA VAL A 191 15.63 87.40 -0.37
C VAL A 191 16.81 88.37 -0.35
N ASN A 192 16.60 89.59 0.15
CA ASN A 192 17.68 90.57 0.29
C ASN A 192 18.68 90.12 1.36
N ALA A 193 19.98 90.26 1.09
CA ALA A 193 21.02 89.92 2.05
C ALA A 193 20.98 90.77 3.34
N THR A 194 20.47 92.01 3.26
CA THR A 194 20.20 92.87 4.43
C THR A 194 19.17 92.26 5.35
N ASP A 195 18.10 91.73 4.78
CA ASP A 195 16.90 91.31 5.52
C ASP A 195 17.13 89.92 6.12
N LEU A 196 17.93 89.09 5.42
CA LEU A 196 18.49 87.85 5.99
C LEU A 196 19.50 88.13 7.12
N GLN A 197 20.26 89.22 7.04
CA GLN A 197 21.19 89.62 8.11
C GLN A 197 20.45 90.17 9.34
N THR A 198 19.40 90.98 9.17
CA THR A 198 18.56 91.41 10.30
C THR A 198 17.82 90.22 10.92
N HIS A 199 17.34 89.27 10.11
CA HIS A 199 16.81 88.00 10.63
C HIS A 199 17.82 87.24 11.48
N HIS A 200 19.06 87.06 11.00
CA HIS A 200 20.08 86.36 11.80
C HIS A 200 20.37 87.07 13.13
N LEU A 201 20.38 88.41 13.14
CA LEU A 201 20.57 89.20 14.36
C LEU A 201 19.37 89.13 15.32
N SER A 202 18.13 89.18 14.83
CA SER A 202 16.93 89.01 15.68
C SER A 202 16.81 87.57 16.19
N THR A 203 17.14 86.57 15.35
CA THR A 203 17.25 85.16 15.76
C THR A 203 18.21 85.03 16.94
N ARG A 204 19.39 85.66 16.85
CA ARG A 204 20.41 85.60 17.91
C ARG A 204 19.96 86.29 19.19
N ALA A 205 19.43 87.52 19.09
CA ALA A 205 18.89 88.24 20.25
C ALA A 205 17.82 87.42 20.96
N LEU A 206 16.87 86.85 20.21
CA LEU A 206 15.81 85.99 20.72
C LEU A 206 16.36 84.73 21.40
N ILE A 207 17.34 84.04 20.80
CA ILE A 207 17.99 82.89 21.45
C ILE A 207 18.64 83.33 22.76
N ASP A 208 19.38 84.45 22.78
CA ASP A 208 20.10 84.92 23.97
C ASP A 208 19.12 85.33 25.10
N THR A 209 18.05 86.07 24.80
CA THR A 209 16.97 86.40 25.74
C THR A 209 16.23 85.14 26.25
N LEU A 210 16.00 84.13 25.42
CA LEU A 210 15.42 82.85 25.86
C LEU A 210 16.39 81.97 26.66
N ARG A 211 17.69 82.04 26.35
CA ARG A 211 18.79 81.35 27.06
C ARG A 211 18.91 81.90 28.48
N ASP A 212 18.94 83.22 28.64
CA ASP A 212 18.99 83.92 29.92
C ASP A 212 17.67 83.79 30.72
N GLY A 213 16.52 83.75 30.02
CA GLY A 213 15.22 83.38 30.58
C GLY A 213 15.06 81.89 30.95
N GLY A 214 16.11 81.06 30.79
CA GLY A 214 16.14 79.66 31.21
C GLY A 214 15.34 78.68 30.35
N TYR A 215 14.90 79.08 29.15
CA TYR A 215 14.02 78.28 28.27
C TYR A 215 14.51 76.84 28.06
N SER A 216 15.82 76.67 27.84
CA SER A 216 16.47 75.36 27.63
C SER A 216 16.40 74.44 28.86
N ASP A 217 16.51 74.97 30.07
CA ASP A 217 16.49 74.17 31.29
C ASP A 217 15.08 73.66 31.58
N ILE A 218 14.07 74.49 31.29
CA ILE A 218 12.65 74.18 31.43
C ILE A 218 12.24 73.12 30.40
N ALA A 219 12.58 73.34 29.13
CA ALA A 219 12.28 72.41 28.05
C ALA A 219 12.98 71.06 28.25
N THR A 220 14.27 71.04 28.63
CA THR A 220 14.96 69.77 28.91
C THR A 220 14.47 69.10 30.19
N TYR A 221 14.02 69.83 31.22
CA TYR A 221 13.34 69.24 32.37
C TYR A 221 12.07 68.51 31.93
N PHE A 222 11.20 69.15 31.14
CA PHE A 222 9.95 68.53 30.72
C PHE A 222 10.19 67.31 29.82
N LEU A 223 11.12 67.39 28.86
CA LEU A 223 11.54 66.23 28.04
C LEU A 223 12.03 65.05 28.89
N LYS A 224 12.86 65.31 29.92
CA LYS A 224 13.28 64.29 30.90
C LYS A 224 12.08 63.72 31.67
N SER A 225 11.13 64.57 32.09
CA SER A 225 9.92 64.15 32.83
C SER A 225 8.97 63.29 32.01
N LEU A 226 8.80 63.60 30.71
CA LEU A 226 8.00 62.82 29.77
C LEU A 226 8.63 61.45 29.53
N HIS A 227 9.95 61.40 29.36
CA HIS A 227 10.67 60.14 29.19
C HIS A 227 10.57 59.25 30.44
N ALA A 228 10.75 59.82 31.64
CA ALA A 228 10.66 59.10 32.91
C ALA A 228 9.25 58.54 33.22
N GLN A 229 8.19 59.09 32.62
CA GLN A 229 6.84 58.52 32.70
C GLN A 229 6.62 57.37 31.71
N GLY A 230 7.46 57.27 30.66
CA GLY A 230 7.40 56.21 29.64
C GLY A 230 8.26 54.98 29.92
N THR A 231 9.11 55.00 30.96
CA THR A 231 10.03 53.91 31.30
C THR A 231 9.90 53.49 32.77
N SER A 232 9.10 52.45 33.03
CA SER A 232 9.17 51.73 34.31
C SER A 232 10.59 51.18 34.50
N PRO A 233 11.29 51.47 35.62
CA PRO A 233 12.68 51.10 35.80
C PRO A 233 12.81 49.59 36.01
N ILE A 234 13.29 48.87 34.98
CA ILE A 234 13.70 47.47 35.11
C ILE A 234 15.03 47.42 35.87
N PRO A 235 15.10 46.85 37.08
CA PRO A 235 16.32 46.85 37.88
C PRO A 235 17.25 45.71 37.43
N GLY A 236 18.01 45.93 36.35
CA GLY A 236 18.84 44.86 35.78
C GLY A 236 19.65 45.23 34.53
N SER A 237 20.33 46.38 34.53
CA SER A 237 21.26 46.75 33.44
C SER A 237 22.39 47.67 33.94
N GLU A 238 23.40 47.10 34.59
CA GLU A 238 24.68 47.79 34.82
C GLU A 238 25.45 47.91 33.50
N GLN A 239 25.21 49.00 32.75
CA GLN A 239 26.12 49.41 31.67
C GLN A 239 27.33 50.15 32.27
N PRO A 240 28.56 49.85 31.82
CA PRO A 240 29.77 50.48 32.36
C PRO A 240 29.82 51.97 32.01
N SER A 241 30.13 52.80 32.99
CA SER A 241 30.15 54.26 32.86
C SER A 241 31.35 54.76 32.04
N SER A 242 31.16 54.96 30.74
CA SER A 242 32.14 55.62 29.86
C SER A 242 31.85 57.12 29.71
N SER A 243 32.82 57.97 30.07
CA SER A 243 32.98 59.39 29.68
C SER A 243 31.76 60.33 29.82
N THR A 244 31.86 61.25 30.79
CA THR A 244 30.85 62.25 31.20
C THR A 244 30.40 63.26 30.12
N GLU A 245 31.01 63.28 28.94
CA GLU A 245 30.78 64.30 27.90
C GLU A 245 29.66 63.94 26.90
N MET A 246 29.12 62.71 26.93
CA MET A 246 28.04 62.26 26.03
C MET A 246 26.62 62.46 26.59
N SER A 247 26.47 63.03 27.80
CA SER A 247 25.18 63.09 28.50
C SER A 247 24.09 63.90 27.78
N ASP A 248 24.45 64.92 27.02
CA ASP A 248 23.46 65.80 26.38
C ASP A 248 22.67 65.09 25.26
N LEU A 249 23.32 64.24 24.47
CA LEU A 249 22.71 63.54 23.33
C LEU A 249 21.58 62.59 23.76
N THR A 250 21.72 61.92 24.91
CA THR A 250 20.71 61.01 25.47
C THR A 250 19.37 61.72 25.75
N THR A 251 19.41 63.04 25.95
CA THR A 251 18.24 63.87 26.32
C THR A 251 17.25 64.12 25.18
N LEU A 252 17.66 63.96 23.90
CA LEU A 252 16.84 64.34 22.75
C LEU A 252 16.25 63.16 21.98
N LEU A 253 16.73 61.93 22.21
CA LEU A 253 16.06 60.72 21.71
C LEU A 253 14.57 60.63 22.13
N PRO A 254 14.15 61.10 23.33
CA PRO A 254 12.73 61.24 23.67
C PRO A 254 12.00 62.29 22.84
N ALA A 255 12.65 63.41 22.50
CA ALA A 255 12.01 64.51 21.76
C ALA A 255 11.59 64.09 20.34
N TYR A 256 12.36 63.20 19.69
CA TYR A 256 11.94 62.52 18.44
C TYR A 256 10.65 61.73 18.59
N LYS A 257 10.53 60.97 19.68
CA LYS A 257 9.34 60.13 19.93
C LYS A 257 8.08 60.95 20.20
N TYR A 258 8.23 62.20 20.62
CA TYR A 258 7.14 63.15 20.88
C TYR A 258 7.07 64.29 19.84
N GLY A 259 7.62 64.10 18.63
CA GLY A 259 7.48 65.05 17.50
C GLY A 259 8.03 66.46 17.72
N MET A 260 8.80 66.70 18.79
CA MET A 260 9.12 68.06 19.25
C MET A 260 10.25 68.76 18.48
N LEU A 261 10.96 68.05 17.61
CA LEU A 261 12.11 68.54 16.86
C LEU A 261 11.88 68.35 15.36
N ASP A 262 12.17 69.38 14.57
CA ASP A 262 12.27 69.25 13.11
C ASP A 262 13.41 68.29 12.70
N GLU A 263 13.16 67.50 11.67
CA GLU A 263 14.15 66.60 11.07
C GLU A 263 15.25 67.36 10.33
N GLY A 264 14.93 68.51 9.72
CA GLY A 264 15.90 69.37 9.03
C GLY A 264 16.92 69.98 9.98
N MET A 265 16.45 70.61 11.06
CA MET A 265 17.27 71.26 12.08
C MET A 265 18.21 70.27 12.80
N ASP A 266 17.77 69.03 13.06
CA ASP A 266 18.67 68.02 13.64
C ASP A 266 19.56 67.33 12.61
N HIS A 267 19.16 67.24 11.33
CA HIS A 267 20.11 66.87 10.29
C HIS A 267 21.27 67.89 10.23
N LEU A 268 20.95 69.19 10.25
CA LEU A 268 21.93 70.27 10.36
C LEU A 268 22.77 70.14 11.64
N ARG A 269 22.16 69.93 12.80
CA ARG A 269 22.89 69.73 14.07
C ARG A 269 23.83 68.52 14.04
N ARG A 270 23.40 67.38 13.48
CA ARG A 270 24.23 66.18 13.30
C ARG A 270 25.41 66.45 12.37
N LEU A 271 25.20 67.22 11.30
CA LEU A 271 26.29 67.68 10.42
C LEU A 271 27.28 68.58 11.18
N VAL A 272 26.81 69.56 11.97
CA VAL A 272 27.67 70.44 12.79
C VAL A 272 28.44 69.64 13.86
N MET A 273 27.80 68.70 14.56
CA MET A 273 28.49 67.78 15.49
C MET A 273 29.54 66.92 14.79
N THR A 274 29.24 66.42 13.59
CA THR A 274 30.18 65.61 12.80
C THR A 274 31.36 66.46 12.32
N LEU A 275 31.11 67.69 11.87
CA LEU A 275 32.12 68.66 11.48
C LEU A 275 33.03 69.02 12.66
N ARG A 276 32.46 69.30 13.85
CA ARG A 276 33.21 69.51 15.09
C ARG A 276 34.13 68.32 15.37
N ARG A 277 33.59 67.09 15.34
CA ARG A 277 34.37 65.86 15.57
C ARG A 277 35.52 65.69 14.57
N LEU A 278 35.29 65.97 13.29
CA LEU A 278 36.32 65.90 12.25
C LEU A 278 37.41 66.97 12.44
N ILE A 279 37.05 68.18 12.86
CA ILE A 279 38.00 69.25 13.18
C ILE A 279 38.82 68.89 14.43
N HIS A 280 38.16 68.43 15.50
CA HIS A 280 38.79 67.94 16.72
C HIS A 280 39.82 66.83 16.44
N GLN A 281 39.45 65.83 15.62
CA GLN A 281 40.35 64.76 15.19
C GLN A 281 41.53 65.28 14.36
N ARG A 282 41.28 66.21 13.42
CA ARG A 282 42.32 66.85 12.60
C ARG A 282 43.28 67.72 13.43
N ASN A 283 42.81 68.32 14.51
CA ASN A 283 43.63 69.13 15.44
C ASN A 283 44.59 68.27 16.28
N GLN A 284 44.25 66.99 16.47
CA GLN A 284 44.99 66.00 17.24
C GLN A 284 45.94 65.14 16.40
N SER A 285 45.56 64.77 15.16
CA SER A 285 46.35 63.90 14.30
C SER A 285 47.68 64.51 13.85
N THR A 286 48.77 63.77 14.01
CA THR A 286 50.08 64.15 13.46
C THR A 286 50.25 63.69 12.00
N VAL A 287 51.06 64.43 11.22
CA VAL A 287 51.37 64.07 9.82
C VAL A 287 52.00 62.67 9.69
N ASN A 288 52.65 62.15 10.73
CA ASN A 288 53.20 60.79 10.72
C ASN A 288 52.09 59.72 10.79
N GLU A 289 51.01 59.97 11.53
CA GLU A 289 49.83 59.10 11.53
C GLU A 289 49.14 59.13 10.16
N ASP A 290 49.03 60.29 9.53
CA ASP A 290 48.39 60.40 8.21
C ASP A 290 49.20 59.68 7.13
N ILE A 291 50.54 59.80 7.14
CA ILE A 291 51.42 58.99 6.28
C ILE A 291 51.18 57.49 6.51
N HIS A 292 51.04 57.05 7.76
CA HIS A 292 50.78 55.64 8.08
C HIS A 292 49.37 55.18 7.65
N ARG A 293 48.35 56.05 7.79
CA ARG A 293 46.98 55.82 7.28
C ARG A 293 46.95 55.70 5.75
N TYR A 294 47.69 56.56 5.04
CA TYR A 294 47.84 56.47 3.58
C TYR A 294 48.57 55.19 3.14
N GLN A 295 49.60 54.75 3.87
CA GLN A 295 50.26 53.48 3.61
C GLN A 295 49.31 52.29 3.81
N LEU A 296 48.57 52.24 4.93
CA LEU A 296 47.55 51.22 5.20
C LEU A 296 46.46 51.18 4.13
N LEU A 297 46.00 52.35 3.66
CA LEU A 297 45.02 52.46 2.58
C LEU A 297 45.57 51.96 1.23
N HIS A 298 46.81 52.34 0.88
CA HIS A 298 47.45 51.87 -0.35
C HIS A 298 47.68 50.35 -0.33
N ASP A 299 48.07 49.80 0.81
CA ASP A 299 48.20 48.36 1.03
C ASP A 299 46.85 47.63 0.92
N ALA A 300 45.77 48.22 1.44
CA ALA A 300 44.42 47.68 1.29
C ALA A 300 43.98 47.68 -0.18
N VAL A 301 44.15 48.79 -0.90
CA VAL A 301 43.82 48.89 -2.33
C VAL A 301 44.64 47.91 -3.17
N ASN A 302 45.93 47.70 -2.85
CA ASN A 302 46.76 46.70 -3.51
C ASN A 302 46.25 45.27 -3.27
N ARG A 303 45.80 44.95 -2.04
CA ARG A 303 45.22 43.63 -1.69
C ARG A 303 43.88 43.40 -2.39
N ASP A 304 43.02 44.41 -2.46
CA ASP A 304 41.75 44.33 -3.18
C ASP A 304 41.98 44.13 -4.69
N GLN A 305 42.93 44.86 -5.29
CA GLN A 305 43.30 44.66 -6.70
C GLN A 305 43.81 43.22 -6.95
N ALA A 306 44.70 42.70 -6.10
CA ALA A 306 45.16 41.31 -6.17
C ALA A 306 43.99 40.32 -6.03
N GLY A 307 43.09 40.54 -5.07
CA GLY A 307 41.88 39.73 -4.87
C GLY A 307 40.96 39.74 -6.09
N THR A 308 40.79 40.88 -6.78
CA THR A 308 40.02 40.92 -8.04
C THR A 308 40.69 40.14 -9.18
N ALA A 309 42.03 40.11 -9.24
CA ALA A 309 42.75 39.29 -10.22
C ALA A 309 42.58 37.79 -9.93
N ASP A 310 42.69 37.37 -8.66
CA ASP A 310 42.44 35.99 -8.25
C ASP A 310 40.99 35.55 -8.55
N VAL A 311 40.01 36.43 -8.34
CA VAL A 311 38.61 36.18 -8.70
C VAL A 311 38.42 36.05 -10.22
N GLN A 312 39.13 36.84 -11.03
CA GLN A 312 39.12 36.69 -12.49
C GLN A 312 39.72 35.35 -12.94
N VAL A 313 40.87 34.95 -12.38
CA VAL A 313 41.51 33.64 -12.65
C VAL A 313 40.62 32.48 -12.21
N LEU A 314 39.96 32.60 -11.05
CA LEU A 314 39.01 31.59 -10.56
C LEU A 314 37.78 31.47 -11.48
N ASN A 315 37.23 32.59 -11.95
CA ASN A 315 36.11 32.61 -12.88
C ASN A 315 36.50 32.01 -14.25
N GLN A 316 37.69 32.34 -14.77
CA GLN A 316 38.20 31.72 -15.99
C GLN A 316 38.34 30.20 -15.84
N ARG A 317 38.98 29.71 -14.77
CA ARG A 317 39.08 28.26 -14.49
C ARG A 317 37.73 27.58 -14.34
N TYR A 318 36.75 28.25 -13.72
CA TYR A 318 35.38 27.77 -13.64
C TYR A 318 34.72 27.64 -15.02
N LEU A 319 34.91 28.61 -15.91
CA LEU A 319 34.42 28.56 -17.29
C LEU A 319 35.10 27.44 -18.11
N GLU A 320 36.42 27.25 -17.94
CA GLU A 320 37.18 26.16 -18.57
C GLU A 320 36.68 24.78 -18.12
N VAL A 321 36.54 24.56 -16.81
CA VAL A 321 35.98 23.30 -16.25
C VAL A 321 34.52 23.08 -16.69
N LYS A 322 33.73 24.15 -16.78
CA LYS A 322 32.34 24.11 -17.26
C LYS A 322 32.25 23.80 -18.77
N ALA A 323 33.23 24.22 -19.56
CA ALA A 323 33.34 23.87 -20.98
C ALA A 323 33.78 22.40 -21.15
N ALA A 324 34.80 21.96 -20.40
CA ALA A 324 35.28 20.58 -20.42
C ALA A 324 34.16 19.58 -20.04
N ARG A 325 33.43 19.82 -18.93
CA ARG A 325 32.28 18.99 -18.53
C ARG A 325 31.16 18.98 -19.56
N LYS A 326 30.91 20.08 -20.27
CA LYS A 326 29.93 20.09 -21.38
C LYS A 326 30.38 19.21 -22.56
N GLN A 327 31.67 19.20 -22.87
CA GLN A 327 32.22 18.34 -23.93
C GLN A 327 32.15 16.87 -23.52
N GLU A 328 32.55 16.55 -22.28
CA GLU A 328 32.47 15.22 -21.64
C GLU A 328 31.03 14.67 -21.66
N VAL A 329 30.05 15.41 -21.15
CA VAL A 329 28.62 15.04 -21.21
C VAL A 329 28.19 14.81 -22.66
N SER A 330 28.53 15.72 -23.59
CA SER A 330 28.16 15.53 -25.00
C SER A 330 28.83 14.31 -25.66
N ALA A 331 29.93 13.78 -25.12
CA ALA A 331 30.55 12.55 -25.58
C ALA A 331 29.81 11.32 -25.05
N LEU A 332 29.47 11.34 -23.75
CA LEU A 332 28.64 10.30 -23.11
C LEU A 332 27.24 10.22 -23.73
N ASP A 333 26.62 11.36 -24.06
CA ASP A 333 25.33 11.41 -24.75
C ASP A 333 25.39 10.67 -26.11
N ARG A 334 26.49 10.85 -26.87
CA ARG A 334 26.72 10.15 -28.15
C ARG A 334 27.01 8.65 -27.98
N GLU A 335 27.65 8.27 -26.88
CA GLU A 335 27.92 6.87 -26.53
C GLU A 335 26.64 6.14 -26.13
N ILE A 336 25.79 6.78 -25.30
CA ILE A 336 24.43 6.30 -24.98
C ILE A 336 23.62 6.15 -26.28
N GLU A 337 23.61 7.18 -27.13
CA GLU A 337 22.96 7.14 -28.44
C GLU A 337 23.48 6.01 -29.36
N ALA A 338 24.72 5.55 -29.20
CA ALA A 338 25.28 4.42 -29.96
C ALA A 338 24.82 3.09 -29.36
N LEU A 339 24.93 2.94 -28.03
CA LEU A 339 24.49 1.75 -27.30
C LEU A 339 22.98 1.50 -27.45
N GLU A 340 22.14 2.54 -27.50
CA GLU A 340 20.71 2.42 -27.79
C GLU A 340 20.44 1.87 -29.20
N LYS A 341 21.24 2.26 -30.20
CA LYS A 341 21.13 1.77 -31.58
C LYS A 341 21.61 0.32 -31.70
N GLU A 342 22.67 -0.05 -30.98
CA GLU A 342 23.13 -1.45 -30.89
C GLU A 342 22.12 -2.34 -30.16
N LEU A 343 21.54 -1.86 -29.06
CA LEU A 343 20.50 -2.55 -28.30
C LEU A 343 19.23 -2.74 -29.13
N TRP A 344 18.80 -1.71 -29.87
CA TRP A 344 17.66 -1.80 -30.79
C TRP A 344 17.92 -2.79 -31.94
N TYR A 345 19.15 -2.80 -32.48
CA TYR A 345 19.56 -3.78 -33.48
C TYR A 345 19.51 -5.21 -32.91
N ALA A 346 20.07 -5.43 -31.72
CA ALA A 346 20.10 -6.73 -31.04
C ALA A 346 18.68 -7.26 -30.71
N GLN A 347 17.79 -6.38 -30.24
CA GLN A 347 16.36 -6.70 -30.06
C GLN A 347 15.73 -7.11 -31.39
N ARG A 348 15.94 -6.33 -32.46
CA ARG A 348 15.34 -6.59 -33.76
C ARG A 348 15.89 -7.86 -34.44
N THR A 349 17.14 -8.23 -34.20
CA THR A 349 17.66 -9.54 -34.62
C THR A 349 17.04 -10.68 -33.82
N ALA A 350 16.88 -10.52 -32.49
CA ALA A 350 16.24 -11.52 -31.65
C ALA A 350 14.76 -11.73 -32.01
N ASP A 351 14.02 -10.68 -32.35
CA ASP A 351 12.63 -10.78 -32.86
C ASP A 351 12.57 -11.58 -34.18
N VAL A 352 13.47 -11.32 -35.12
CA VAL A 352 13.55 -12.02 -36.41
C VAL A 352 13.93 -13.49 -36.23
N GLU A 353 14.87 -13.80 -35.34
CA GLU A 353 15.21 -15.17 -34.96
C GLU A 353 14.02 -15.88 -34.29
N LEU A 354 13.34 -15.23 -33.35
CA LEU A 354 12.18 -15.77 -32.66
C LEU A 354 11.01 -16.03 -33.63
N GLU A 355 10.77 -15.13 -34.59
CA GLU A 355 9.86 -15.38 -35.71
C GLU A 355 10.28 -16.60 -36.55
N ALA A 356 11.57 -16.76 -36.85
CA ALA A 356 12.09 -17.90 -37.60
C ALA A 356 11.91 -19.22 -36.83
N PHE A 357 12.20 -19.23 -35.52
CA PHE A 357 11.92 -20.37 -34.64
C PHE A 357 10.43 -20.70 -34.59
N GLN A 358 9.53 -19.72 -34.50
CA GLN A 358 8.08 -19.97 -34.57
C GLN A 358 7.65 -20.55 -35.92
N LYS A 359 8.19 -20.05 -37.04
CA LYS A 359 7.88 -20.56 -38.39
C LYS A 359 8.35 -22.01 -38.55
N MET A 360 9.56 -22.32 -38.09
CA MET A 360 10.12 -23.68 -38.05
C MET A 360 9.35 -24.62 -37.11
N GLN A 361 8.90 -24.13 -35.95
CA GLN A 361 8.08 -24.92 -35.03
C GLN A 361 6.71 -25.27 -35.65
N LYS A 362 6.09 -24.33 -36.37
CA LYS A 362 4.83 -24.54 -37.10
C LYS A 362 5.00 -25.59 -38.21
N SER A 363 6.00 -25.46 -39.07
CA SER A 363 6.24 -26.43 -40.16
C SER A 363 6.63 -27.83 -39.65
N LEU A 364 7.33 -27.94 -38.51
CA LEU A 364 7.62 -29.21 -37.85
C LEU A 364 6.34 -29.84 -37.27
N GLN A 365 5.48 -29.05 -36.61
CA GLN A 365 4.17 -29.53 -36.14
C GLN A 365 3.26 -29.97 -37.30
N GLU A 366 3.26 -29.24 -38.42
CA GLU A 366 2.51 -29.59 -39.62
C GLU A 366 3.03 -30.87 -40.27
N SER A 367 4.36 -31.04 -40.38
CA SER A 367 5.00 -32.27 -40.86
C SER A 367 4.68 -33.46 -39.96
N ARG A 368 4.68 -33.28 -38.64
CA ARG A 368 4.27 -34.32 -37.67
C ARG A 368 2.78 -34.65 -37.81
N ARG A 369 1.90 -33.65 -38.00
CA ARG A 369 0.46 -33.84 -38.26
C ARG A 369 0.22 -34.58 -39.58
N PHE A 370 0.99 -34.27 -40.62
CA PHE A 370 0.92 -34.96 -41.92
C PHE A 370 1.36 -36.42 -41.79
N SER A 371 2.51 -36.69 -41.16
CA SER A 371 2.99 -38.05 -40.91
C SER A 371 1.99 -38.89 -40.08
N LEU A 372 1.39 -38.31 -39.04
CA LEU A 372 0.35 -38.98 -38.25
C LEU A 372 -0.93 -39.25 -39.06
N ARG A 373 -1.35 -38.35 -39.95
CA ARG A 373 -2.47 -38.60 -40.89
C ARG A 373 -2.14 -39.74 -41.84
N GLN A 374 -0.94 -39.76 -42.42
CA GLN A 374 -0.47 -40.82 -43.32
C GLN A 374 -0.42 -42.19 -42.61
N GLN A 375 0.02 -42.23 -41.35
CA GLN A 375 -0.03 -43.44 -40.52
C GLN A 375 -1.48 -43.89 -40.25
N LEU A 376 -2.39 -42.97 -39.89
CA LEU A 376 -3.81 -43.30 -39.70
C LEU A 376 -4.49 -43.79 -40.98
N GLU A 377 -4.13 -43.26 -42.14
CA GLU A 377 -4.61 -43.73 -43.45
C GLU A 377 -4.05 -45.11 -43.81
N ALA A 378 -2.78 -45.39 -43.50
CA ALA A 378 -2.21 -46.73 -43.64
C ALA A 378 -2.90 -47.74 -42.71
N HIS A 379 -3.12 -47.40 -41.44
CA HIS A 379 -3.85 -48.25 -40.51
C HIS A 379 -5.31 -48.49 -40.94
N ARG A 380 -5.99 -47.49 -41.52
CA ARG A 380 -7.33 -47.67 -42.12
C ARG A 380 -7.30 -48.65 -43.29
N LYS A 381 -6.40 -48.47 -44.27
CA LYS A 381 -6.24 -49.39 -45.40
C LYS A 381 -5.97 -50.82 -44.94
N ASN A 382 -5.06 -51.01 -43.98
CA ASN A 382 -4.77 -52.31 -43.40
C ASN A 382 -6.00 -52.92 -42.69
N ALA A 383 -6.82 -52.11 -42.02
CA ALA A 383 -8.06 -52.57 -41.39
C ALA A 383 -9.13 -52.97 -42.43
N ASP A 384 -9.29 -52.19 -43.50
CA ASP A 384 -10.20 -52.49 -44.62
C ASP A 384 -9.75 -53.76 -45.38
N GLU A 385 -8.44 -53.93 -45.60
CA GLU A 385 -7.85 -55.14 -46.17
C GLU A 385 -8.12 -56.36 -45.28
N MET A 386 -7.85 -56.28 -43.98
CA MET A 386 -8.14 -57.35 -43.02
C MET A 386 -9.64 -57.67 -42.94
N ALA A 387 -10.52 -56.66 -42.97
CA ALA A 387 -11.96 -56.85 -43.04
C ALA A 387 -12.38 -57.54 -44.36
N SER A 388 -11.71 -57.25 -45.48
CA SER A 388 -11.93 -57.94 -46.75
C SER A 388 -11.45 -59.40 -46.71
N GLN A 389 -10.33 -59.68 -46.03
CA GLN A 389 -9.81 -61.03 -45.84
C GLN A 389 -10.74 -61.85 -44.94
N LEU A 390 -11.19 -61.29 -43.81
CA LEU A 390 -12.18 -61.93 -42.93
C LEU A 390 -13.48 -62.25 -43.66
N LYS A 391 -14.02 -61.33 -44.48
CA LYS A 391 -15.19 -61.60 -45.33
C LYS A 391 -14.95 -62.74 -46.33
N LYS A 392 -13.77 -62.81 -46.96
CA LYS A 392 -13.40 -63.92 -47.87
C LYS A 392 -13.27 -65.26 -47.15
N VAL A 393 -12.70 -65.28 -45.94
CA VAL A 393 -12.57 -66.49 -45.11
C VAL A 393 -13.95 -66.94 -44.58
N GLN A 394 -14.80 -66.01 -44.14
CA GLN A 394 -16.17 -66.29 -43.72
C GLN A 394 -17.00 -66.89 -44.86
N ALA A 395 -16.90 -66.33 -46.08
CA ALA A 395 -17.57 -66.87 -47.25
C ALA A 395 -17.11 -68.30 -47.55
N LYS A 396 -15.79 -68.55 -47.61
CA LYS A 396 -15.24 -69.91 -47.79
C LYS A 396 -15.72 -70.88 -46.72
N ALA A 397 -15.69 -70.50 -45.45
CA ALA A 397 -16.16 -71.35 -44.35
C ALA A 397 -17.66 -71.65 -44.45
N GLN A 398 -18.47 -70.71 -44.96
CA GLN A 398 -19.89 -70.90 -45.21
C GLN A 398 -20.15 -71.82 -46.43
N ASP A 399 -19.35 -71.71 -47.49
CA ASP A 399 -19.38 -72.61 -48.64
C ASP A 399 -18.95 -74.03 -48.26
N GLU A 400 -17.84 -74.18 -47.53
CA GLU A 400 -17.39 -75.44 -46.94
C GLU A 400 -18.48 -76.08 -46.08
N LEU A 401 -19.10 -75.31 -45.17
CA LEU A 401 -20.21 -75.76 -44.33
C LEU A 401 -21.44 -76.18 -45.17
N ASN A 402 -21.72 -75.50 -46.29
CA ASN A 402 -22.76 -75.89 -47.24
C ASN A 402 -22.41 -77.20 -47.98
N THR A 403 -21.16 -77.41 -48.38
CA THR A 403 -20.72 -78.70 -48.96
C THR A 403 -20.79 -79.83 -47.93
N LEU A 404 -20.43 -79.58 -46.67
CA LEU A 404 -20.56 -80.54 -45.58
C LEU A 404 -22.04 -80.88 -45.29
N ARG A 405 -22.95 -79.90 -45.35
CA ARG A 405 -24.40 -80.15 -45.30
C ARG A 405 -24.89 -81.00 -46.46
N SER A 406 -24.47 -80.70 -47.69
CA SER A 406 -24.84 -81.50 -48.88
C SER A 406 -24.28 -82.93 -48.82
N ASN A 407 -23.04 -83.10 -48.35
CA ASN A 407 -22.43 -84.41 -48.17
C ASN A 407 -23.05 -85.19 -47.01
N ARG A 408 -23.50 -84.50 -45.95
CA ARG A 408 -24.31 -85.09 -44.88
C ARG A 408 -25.65 -85.57 -45.41
N THR A 409 -26.44 -84.75 -46.10
CA THR A 409 -27.76 -85.17 -46.60
C THR A 409 -27.65 -86.27 -47.66
N LYS A 410 -26.61 -86.28 -48.50
CA LYS A 410 -26.30 -87.42 -49.40
C LYS A 410 -26.01 -88.71 -48.64
N ARG A 411 -25.24 -88.65 -47.54
CA ARG A 411 -24.94 -89.82 -46.69
C ARG A 411 -26.16 -90.28 -45.91
N GLU A 412 -26.96 -89.37 -45.35
CA GLU A 412 -28.22 -89.68 -44.68
C GLU A 412 -29.22 -90.33 -45.67
N ALA A 413 -29.35 -89.80 -46.90
CA ALA A 413 -30.17 -90.42 -47.94
C ALA A 413 -29.64 -91.81 -48.36
N ALA A 414 -28.33 -92.00 -48.47
CA ALA A 414 -27.74 -93.31 -48.77
C ALA A 414 -27.92 -94.34 -47.64
N VAL A 415 -27.83 -93.90 -46.37
CA VAL A 415 -28.11 -94.74 -45.20
C VAL A 415 -29.60 -95.09 -45.12
N SER A 416 -30.50 -94.13 -45.32
CA SER A 416 -31.94 -94.40 -45.41
C SER A 416 -32.29 -95.33 -46.56
N GLY A 417 -31.63 -95.18 -47.72
CA GLY A 417 -31.76 -96.09 -48.85
C GLY A 417 -31.35 -97.52 -48.49
N ALA A 418 -30.16 -97.70 -47.91
CA ALA A 418 -29.67 -99.00 -47.44
C ALA A 418 -30.55 -99.62 -46.35
N ILE A 419 -31.16 -98.81 -45.47
CA ILE A 419 -32.17 -99.27 -44.50
C ILE A 419 -33.42 -99.76 -45.25
N THR A 420 -33.97 -98.99 -46.20
CA THR A 420 -35.15 -99.45 -46.97
C THR A 420 -34.87 -100.67 -47.84
N GLU A 421 -33.65 -100.84 -48.34
CA GLU A 421 -33.21 -102.06 -49.05
C GLU A 421 -33.09 -103.25 -48.09
N TYR A 422 -32.55 -103.05 -46.89
CA TYR A 422 -32.49 -104.07 -45.84
C TYR A 422 -33.89 -104.48 -45.36
N ASP A 423 -34.77 -103.53 -45.10
CA ASP A 423 -36.16 -103.77 -44.69
C ASP A 423 -36.93 -104.53 -45.79
N ALA A 424 -36.71 -104.18 -47.07
CA ALA A 424 -37.29 -104.91 -48.20
C ALA A 424 -36.73 -106.35 -48.33
N GLN A 425 -35.42 -106.54 -48.14
CA GLN A 425 -34.81 -107.87 -48.11
C GLN A 425 -35.32 -108.71 -46.93
N SER A 426 -35.47 -108.10 -45.74
CA SER A 426 -36.04 -108.74 -44.56
C SER A 426 -37.51 -109.13 -44.79
N ALA A 427 -38.32 -108.24 -45.37
CA ALA A 427 -39.72 -108.53 -45.70
C ALA A 427 -39.86 -109.66 -46.75
N LEU A 428 -38.97 -109.70 -47.76
CA LEU A 428 -38.90 -110.82 -48.73
C LEU A 428 -38.48 -112.13 -48.05
N LEU A 429 -37.51 -112.09 -47.13
CA LEU A 429 -37.06 -113.27 -46.39
C LEU A 429 -38.15 -113.78 -45.43
N GLU A 430 -38.87 -112.89 -44.73
CA GLU A 430 -40.03 -113.28 -43.94
C GLU A 430 -41.15 -113.86 -44.82
N ALA A 431 -41.38 -113.31 -46.02
CA ALA A 431 -42.39 -113.86 -46.95
C ALA A 431 -42.00 -115.27 -47.42
N ALA A 432 -40.72 -115.49 -47.73
CA ALA A 432 -40.18 -116.82 -48.04
C ALA A 432 -40.29 -117.77 -46.83
N MET A 433 -40.00 -117.32 -45.60
CA MET A 433 -40.22 -118.13 -44.39
C MET A 433 -41.69 -118.46 -44.15
N ARG A 434 -42.61 -117.52 -44.39
CA ARG A 434 -44.07 -117.78 -44.32
C ARG A 434 -44.51 -118.80 -45.37
N GLN A 435 -43.93 -118.75 -46.58
CA GLN A 435 -44.17 -119.75 -47.61
C GLN A 435 -43.63 -121.13 -47.20
N PHE A 436 -42.37 -121.24 -46.77
CA PHE A 436 -41.79 -122.50 -46.30
C PHE A 436 -42.55 -123.09 -45.12
N ASN A 437 -42.96 -122.27 -44.15
CA ASN A 437 -43.79 -122.73 -43.04
C ASN A 437 -45.11 -123.33 -43.55
N LYS A 438 -45.80 -122.64 -44.47
CA LYS A 438 -47.04 -123.14 -45.08
C LYS A 438 -46.82 -124.42 -45.91
N GLU A 439 -45.70 -124.53 -46.62
CA GLU A 439 -45.33 -125.75 -47.34
C GLU A 439 -45.07 -126.90 -46.36
N THR A 440 -44.42 -126.66 -45.21
CA THR A 440 -44.28 -127.68 -44.15
C THR A 440 -45.59 -128.02 -43.44
N GLU A 441 -46.49 -127.06 -43.25
CA GLU A 441 -47.84 -127.31 -42.72
C GLU A 441 -48.61 -128.24 -43.68
N GLU A 442 -48.67 -127.90 -44.98
CA GLU A 442 -49.27 -128.76 -46.01
C GLU A 442 -48.62 -130.15 -46.11
N ASP A 443 -47.29 -130.25 -45.99
CA ASP A 443 -46.62 -131.56 -45.99
C ASP A 443 -46.89 -132.36 -44.70
N THR A 444 -47.03 -131.72 -43.54
CA THR A 444 -47.49 -132.43 -42.33
C THR A 444 -48.94 -132.89 -42.44
N GLU A 445 -49.84 -132.11 -43.05
CA GLU A 445 -51.21 -132.56 -43.34
C GLU A 445 -51.22 -133.77 -44.29
N ARG A 446 -50.36 -133.77 -45.33
CA ARG A 446 -50.18 -134.90 -46.25
C ARG A 446 -49.63 -136.14 -45.54
N ILE A 447 -48.68 -135.98 -44.62
CA ILE A 447 -48.13 -137.08 -43.82
C ILE A 447 -49.20 -137.68 -42.91
N VAL A 448 -49.95 -136.86 -42.16
CA VAL A 448 -51.03 -137.34 -41.27
C VAL A 448 -52.14 -138.05 -42.07
N ALA A 449 -52.50 -137.52 -43.26
CA ALA A 449 -53.46 -138.19 -44.14
C ALA A 449 -52.94 -139.54 -44.65
N LEU A 450 -51.63 -139.67 -44.94
CA LEU A 450 -51.00 -140.94 -45.29
C LEU A 450 -50.97 -141.91 -44.11
N GLU A 451 -50.61 -141.45 -42.91
CA GLU A 451 -50.66 -142.25 -41.67
C GLU A 451 -52.07 -142.79 -41.40
N GLU A 452 -53.11 -141.97 -41.56
CA GLU A 452 -54.50 -142.41 -41.51
C GLU A 452 -54.83 -143.52 -42.52
N THR A 453 -54.32 -143.45 -43.76
CA THR A 453 -54.54 -144.51 -44.75
C THR A 453 -53.75 -145.78 -44.43
N VAL A 454 -52.54 -145.67 -43.88
CA VAL A 454 -51.75 -146.81 -43.40
C VAL A 454 -52.44 -147.48 -42.22
N GLU A 455 -53.01 -146.73 -41.27
CA GLU A 455 -53.82 -147.28 -40.19
C GLU A 455 -55.05 -148.04 -40.70
N LYS A 456 -55.74 -147.52 -41.72
CA LYS A 456 -56.91 -148.19 -42.34
C LYS A 456 -56.48 -149.51 -42.99
N LEU A 457 -55.42 -149.49 -43.80
CA LEU A 457 -54.84 -150.69 -44.42
C LEU A 457 -54.31 -151.72 -43.40
N LEU A 458 -53.80 -151.27 -42.25
CA LEU A 458 -53.40 -152.17 -41.15
C LEU A 458 -54.62 -152.85 -40.51
N LYS A 459 -55.72 -152.11 -40.28
CA LYS A 459 -56.98 -152.66 -39.76
C LYS A 459 -57.60 -153.65 -40.74
N GLU A 460 -57.69 -153.31 -42.03
CA GLU A 460 -58.15 -154.22 -43.09
C GLU A 460 -57.29 -155.50 -43.17
N ARG A 461 -55.96 -155.38 -42.98
CA ARG A 461 -55.05 -156.54 -42.92
C ARG A 461 -55.28 -157.40 -41.68
N GLU A 462 -55.55 -156.81 -40.52
CA GLU A 462 -55.85 -157.55 -39.30
C GLU A 462 -57.23 -158.24 -39.37
N GLU A 463 -58.23 -157.58 -39.94
CA GLU A 463 -59.55 -158.15 -40.24
C GLU A 463 -59.43 -159.33 -41.21
N HIS A 464 -58.71 -159.19 -42.32
CA HIS A 464 -58.46 -160.29 -43.26
C HIS A 464 -57.67 -161.45 -42.61
N ALA A 465 -56.71 -161.16 -41.73
CA ALA A 465 -56.00 -162.19 -40.96
C ALA A 465 -56.89 -162.89 -39.92
N TRP A 466 -57.93 -162.21 -39.41
CA TRP A 466 -58.96 -162.80 -38.55
C TRP A 466 -59.94 -163.65 -39.35
N GLU A 467 -60.37 -163.21 -40.54
CA GLU A 467 -61.22 -164.00 -41.44
C GLU A 467 -60.56 -165.33 -41.85
N ILE A 468 -59.25 -165.31 -42.14
CA ILE A 468 -58.46 -166.53 -42.39
C ILE A 468 -58.59 -167.49 -41.20
N LYS A 469 -58.31 -167.04 -39.96
CA LYS A 469 -58.41 -167.88 -38.76
C LYS A 469 -59.83 -168.41 -38.52
N VAL A 470 -60.84 -167.62 -38.82
CA VAL A 470 -62.26 -168.07 -38.74
C VAL A 470 -62.57 -169.10 -39.82
N SER A 471 -61.97 -169.00 -41.01
CA SER A 471 -62.09 -170.03 -42.05
C SER A 471 -61.39 -171.34 -41.67
N GLU A 472 -60.19 -171.26 -41.06
CA GLU A 472 -59.45 -172.41 -40.53
C GLU A 472 -60.25 -173.11 -39.42
N GLN A 473 -60.76 -172.37 -38.42
CA GLN A 473 -61.59 -172.92 -37.35
C GLN A 473 -62.89 -173.55 -37.88
N ARG A 474 -63.53 -172.97 -38.91
CA ARG A 474 -64.70 -173.59 -39.57
C ARG A 474 -64.32 -174.90 -40.26
N GLN A 475 -63.12 -174.99 -40.84
CA GLN A 475 -62.62 -176.20 -41.50
C GLN A 475 -62.26 -177.29 -40.49
N GLU A 476 -61.61 -176.96 -39.37
CA GLU A 476 -61.37 -177.87 -38.23
C GLU A 476 -62.69 -178.40 -37.67
N HIS A 477 -63.66 -177.50 -37.40
CA HIS A 477 -64.94 -177.88 -36.83
C HIS A 477 -65.78 -178.75 -37.79
N ALA A 478 -65.62 -178.60 -39.11
CA ALA A 478 -66.19 -179.49 -40.11
C ALA A 478 -65.52 -180.88 -40.11
N GLN A 479 -64.19 -180.96 -39.92
CA GLN A 479 -63.47 -182.23 -39.79
C GLN A 479 -63.93 -182.99 -38.53
N VAL A 480 -64.01 -182.33 -37.38
CA VAL A 480 -64.48 -182.93 -36.11
C VAL A 480 -65.92 -183.45 -36.22
N ILE A 481 -66.80 -182.74 -36.93
CA ILE A 481 -68.16 -183.20 -37.24
C ILE A 481 -68.12 -184.47 -38.11
N HIS A 482 -67.28 -184.49 -39.15
CA HIS A 482 -67.13 -185.65 -40.04
C HIS A 482 -66.62 -186.89 -39.28
N GLU A 483 -65.60 -186.75 -38.43
CA GLU A 483 -65.09 -187.83 -37.59
C GLU A 483 -66.16 -188.39 -36.65
N ARG A 484 -66.95 -187.53 -36.01
CA ARG A 484 -68.10 -187.94 -35.18
C ARG A 484 -69.13 -188.74 -35.98
N HIS A 485 -69.45 -188.33 -37.21
CA HIS A 485 -70.34 -189.11 -38.07
C HIS A 485 -69.76 -190.48 -38.43
N VAL A 486 -68.45 -190.56 -38.73
CA VAL A 486 -67.77 -191.84 -39.01
C VAL A 486 -67.76 -192.76 -37.78
N GLN A 487 -67.50 -192.24 -36.58
CA GLN A 487 -67.58 -193.02 -35.34
C GLN A 487 -69.00 -193.51 -35.05
N ASN A 488 -70.01 -192.65 -35.17
CA ASN A 488 -71.41 -193.03 -34.99
C ASN A 488 -71.85 -194.09 -36.00
N ALA A 489 -71.44 -193.99 -37.27
CA ALA A 489 -71.72 -195.00 -38.30
C ALA A 489 -71.09 -196.36 -37.95
N ARG A 490 -69.85 -196.39 -37.45
CA ARG A 490 -69.19 -197.62 -36.97
C ARG A 490 -69.92 -198.25 -35.79
N VAL A 491 -70.38 -197.44 -34.84
CA VAL A 491 -71.17 -197.91 -33.67
C VAL A 491 -72.52 -198.50 -34.13
N ILE A 492 -73.24 -197.84 -35.04
CA ILE A 492 -74.50 -198.35 -35.61
C ILE A 492 -74.26 -199.68 -36.34
N GLN A 493 -73.20 -199.80 -37.15
CA GLN A 493 -72.84 -201.06 -37.81
C GLN A 493 -72.50 -202.18 -36.80
N ALA A 494 -71.85 -201.86 -35.68
CA ALA A 494 -71.57 -202.83 -34.62
C ALA A 494 -72.86 -203.36 -33.97
N TYR A 495 -73.83 -202.47 -33.66
CA TYR A 495 -75.14 -202.87 -33.14
C TYR A 495 -75.92 -203.75 -34.13
N TYR A 496 -75.94 -203.40 -35.42
CA TYR A 496 -76.58 -204.24 -36.45
C TYR A 496 -75.94 -205.63 -36.58
N ARG A 497 -74.61 -205.74 -36.52
CA ARG A 497 -73.90 -207.03 -36.52
C ARG A 497 -74.22 -207.87 -35.28
N ALA A 498 -74.23 -207.26 -34.09
CA ALA A 498 -74.59 -207.93 -32.84
C ALA A 498 -76.06 -208.41 -32.84
N TYR A 499 -76.97 -207.63 -33.43
CA TYR A 499 -78.38 -208.00 -33.59
C TYR A 499 -78.56 -209.23 -34.50
N ILE A 500 -77.89 -209.27 -35.66
CA ILE A 500 -77.93 -210.41 -36.59
C ILE A 500 -77.46 -211.70 -35.89
N VAL A 501 -76.37 -211.64 -35.12
CA VAL A 501 -75.84 -212.79 -34.37
C VAL A 501 -76.84 -213.30 -33.33
N ARG A 502 -77.52 -212.43 -32.57
CA ARG A 502 -78.57 -212.85 -31.62
C ARG A 502 -79.70 -213.62 -32.30
N VAL A 503 -80.23 -213.08 -33.41
CA VAL A 503 -81.35 -213.68 -34.16
C VAL A 503 -80.99 -215.04 -34.78
N GLN A 504 -79.70 -215.30 -35.03
CA GLN A 504 -79.24 -216.64 -35.47
C GLN A 504 -79.17 -217.63 -34.29
N VAL A 505 -78.63 -217.22 -33.13
CA VAL A 505 -78.53 -218.08 -31.94
C VAL A 505 -79.90 -218.55 -31.44
N GLU A 506 -80.92 -217.69 -31.43
CA GLU A 506 -82.26 -218.04 -30.97
C GLU A 506 -82.89 -219.18 -31.82
N ARG A 507 -82.71 -219.15 -33.15
CA ARG A 507 -83.26 -220.15 -34.09
C ARG A 507 -82.64 -221.54 -33.95
N ASP A 508 -81.45 -221.65 -33.39
CA ASP A 508 -80.77 -222.95 -33.23
C ASP A 508 -81.07 -223.58 -31.86
N ILE A 509 -81.44 -222.77 -30.87
CA ILE A 509 -81.96 -223.26 -29.58
C ILE A 509 -83.31 -223.98 -29.79
N GLU A 510 -84.24 -223.39 -30.55
CA GLU A 510 -85.59 -223.96 -30.78
C GLU A 510 -85.60 -225.38 -31.38
N LYS A 511 -84.57 -225.75 -32.15
CA LYS A 511 -84.50 -227.04 -32.88
C LYS A 511 -84.03 -228.22 -32.02
N SER A 512 -83.47 -227.96 -30.83
CA SER A 512 -82.60 -228.92 -30.13
C SER A 512 -83.28 -229.89 -29.16
N SER A 513 -84.49 -229.61 -28.68
CA SER A 513 -85.05 -230.28 -27.48
C SER A 513 -85.94 -231.51 -27.73
N ARG A 514 -86.34 -231.81 -28.97
CA ARG A 514 -87.20 -232.98 -29.31
C ARG A 514 -86.42 -234.28 -29.56
N LYS A 515 -85.86 -234.94 -28.51
CA LYS A 515 -85.67 -236.42 -28.37
C LYS A 515 -84.74 -236.84 -27.20
N ARG A 516 -85.29 -237.39 -26.10
CA ARG A 516 -84.89 -238.68 -25.45
C ARG A 516 -85.67 -238.97 -24.15
N LYS A 517 -85.89 -240.26 -23.84
CA LYS A 517 -86.52 -240.82 -22.62
C LYS A 517 -85.99 -242.26 -22.40
N LYS A 518 -86.10 -242.80 -21.16
CA LYS A 518 -85.39 -244.00 -20.60
C LYS A 518 -83.87 -243.78 -20.45
N LYS A 519 -83.13 -244.29 -19.45
CA LYS A 519 -83.31 -244.85 -18.07
C LYS A 519 -81.83 -245.06 -17.56
N HIS A 520 -81.41 -245.18 -16.29
CA HIS A 520 -81.89 -245.06 -14.89
C HIS A 520 -80.63 -245.20 -13.99
N SER A 521 -80.56 -244.94 -12.67
CA SER A 521 -81.31 -244.11 -11.71
C SER A 521 -80.65 -244.25 -10.33
N ALA A 522 -80.46 -243.16 -9.56
CA ALA A 522 -79.69 -243.12 -8.30
C ALA A 522 -78.18 -243.45 -8.48
N LYS A 523 -77.25 -243.02 -7.61
CA LYS A 523 -77.26 -242.14 -6.41
C LYS A 523 -76.15 -241.07 -6.62
N LYS A 524 -76.10 -239.96 -5.89
CA LYS A 524 -76.70 -239.65 -4.58
C LYS A 524 -77.49 -238.34 -4.62
#